data_AF-I0L9L7-F1
#
_entry.id   AF-I0L9L7-F1
#
_cell.length_a   1.000
_cell.length_b   1.000
_cell.length_c   1.000
_cell.angle_alpha   90.00
_cell.angle_beta   90.00
_cell.angle_gamma   90.00
#
_symmetry.space_group_name_H-M   'P 1'
#
loop_
_entity.id
_entity.type
_entity.pdbx_description
1 polymer ?
#
loop_
_entity_poly.entity_id
_entity_poly.type
_entity_poly.pdbx_seq_one_letter_code
_entity_poly.pdbx_strand_id
1 'polypeptide(L)'
;MAPARPPAARLAALIVMMVTLGVAVPVGAATAAPPGGLRAAAAPDGDEEGGTPALRAQLDAASKGYLDAKRALDTSVQRQQQLATKLKATEAEMTVRNGKVGEIAGVAYRTGRLSTVSALLNTNTPEGFMDRAAALDVVAANEDRVLRDLHATRDEANRTRTALDGEIREQRKQVEVMAKRKEQAERALTVATSKPRTTAADTSSNRGTSTANAEPAPRNSDGSWPSESCSINDPTPASGCITPRTLHALNQAKAAGFTRYVSCHRSGGSGEHPKGRACDFAAQKGGFGGIASGGDKTYGNNLAAYFIRNSDRLAVLYVIWFRQIWLPSSGWKSYSGGNGDPSSDHTNHVHLSVY
;
A
#
# COMPACT_ATOMS: atom_id res chain seq x y z
N MET A 1 -22.05 6.86 48.14
CA MET A 1 -21.62 5.80 47.20
C MET A 1 -20.73 6.44 46.14
N ALA A 2 -19.43 6.17 46.18
CA ALA A 2 -18.44 6.77 45.28
C ALA A 2 -18.42 6.03 43.91
N PRO A 3 -18.17 6.71 42.78
CA PRO A 3 -18.10 6.06 41.48
C PRO A 3 -16.69 5.50 41.20
N ALA A 4 -16.61 4.21 40.90
CA ALA A 4 -15.40 3.53 40.46
C ALA A 4 -15.05 3.93 39.01
N ARG A 5 -13.79 4.32 38.78
CA ARG A 5 -13.19 4.54 37.45
C ARG A 5 -12.77 3.19 36.83
N PRO A 6 -12.88 2.98 35.52
CA PRO A 6 -12.26 1.83 34.86
C PRO A 6 -10.77 2.09 34.57
N PRO A 7 -9.89 1.08 34.69
CA PRO A 7 -8.48 1.23 34.35
C PRO A 7 -8.26 1.14 32.83
N ALA A 8 -7.41 2.05 32.34
CA ALA A 8 -6.89 2.05 30.98
C ALA A 8 -5.90 0.90 30.78
N ALA A 9 -6.18 -0.01 29.85
CA ALA A 9 -5.22 -1.01 29.41
C ALA A 9 -4.43 -0.47 28.20
N ARG A 10 -3.18 -0.06 28.46
CA ARG A 10 -2.12 0.07 27.47
C ARG A 10 -1.28 -1.21 27.54
N LEU A 11 -1.11 -1.94 26.44
CA LEU A 11 0.00 -2.89 26.23
C LEU A 11 0.29 -2.92 24.73
N ALA A 12 1.38 -2.31 24.27
CA ALA A 12 2.77 -2.77 24.34
C ALA A 12 3.13 -3.63 23.11
N ALA A 13 3.80 -2.97 22.16
CA ALA A 13 4.46 -3.60 21.01
C ALA A 13 5.66 -4.41 21.50
N LEU A 14 5.80 -5.64 21.01
CA LEU A 14 6.97 -6.48 21.27
C LEU A 14 7.77 -6.68 19.98
N ILE A 15 8.95 -6.08 20.01
CA ILE A 15 10.11 -6.30 19.15
C ILE A 15 10.76 -7.61 19.61
N VAL A 16 11.13 -8.50 18.68
CA VAL A 16 12.01 -9.64 18.98
C VAL A 16 13.23 -9.60 18.05
N MET A 17 14.40 -9.49 18.68
CA MET A 17 15.73 -9.57 18.08
C MET A 17 16.21 -11.02 17.91
N MET A 18 16.93 -11.21 16.81
CA MET A 18 18.11 -12.05 16.52
C MET A 18 18.41 -13.30 17.34
N VAL A 19 18.71 -14.38 16.60
CA VAL A 19 19.58 -15.48 17.02
C VAL A 19 20.71 -15.62 16.01
N THR A 20 21.95 -15.48 16.50
CA THR A 20 23.20 -15.75 15.79
C THR A 20 23.68 -17.16 16.11
N LEU A 21 24.06 -17.95 15.10
CA LEU A 21 24.92 -19.13 15.29
C LEU A 21 25.97 -19.12 14.18
N GLY A 22 27.24 -19.08 14.60
CA GLY A 22 28.40 -19.18 13.72
C GLY A 22 28.85 -20.63 13.55
N VAL A 23 29.38 -20.94 12.37
CA VAL A 23 30.23 -22.12 12.10
C VAL A 23 31.29 -21.71 11.07
N ALA A 24 32.51 -22.19 11.27
CA ALA A 24 33.72 -21.87 10.51
C ALA A 24 34.06 -22.95 9.45
N VAL A 25 35.23 -22.74 8.81
CA VAL A 25 36.06 -23.59 7.90
C VAL A 25 35.65 -23.70 6.41
N PRO A 26 36.59 -23.97 5.45
CA PRO A 26 37.97 -23.48 5.21
C PRO A 26 38.12 -22.74 3.84
N VAL A 27 39.29 -22.11 3.64
CA VAL A 27 39.73 -21.47 2.39
C VAL A 27 40.29 -22.51 1.41
N GLY A 28 39.87 -22.45 0.14
CA GLY A 28 40.43 -23.19 -0.99
C GLY A 28 40.70 -22.24 -2.17
N ALA A 29 41.87 -22.37 -2.79
CA ALA A 29 42.44 -21.42 -3.75
C ALA A 29 42.22 -21.81 -5.22
N ALA A 30 42.35 -20.78 -6.07
CA ALA A 30 42.71 -20.79 -7.51
C ALA A 30 41.57 -21.16 -8.51
N THR A 31 41.50 -20.66 -9.75
CA THR A 31 42.46 -20.08 -10.71
C THR A 31 41.75 -19.09 -11.66
N ALA A 32 42.44 -18.02 -12.07
CA ALA A 32 41.97 -17.07 -13.08
C ALA A 32 42.27 -17.54 -14.52
N ALA A 33 41.37 -17.21 -15.45
CA ALA A 33 41.58 -17.29 -16.90
C ALA A 33 41.13 -15.96 -17.57
N PRO A 34 41.73 -15.56 -18.71
CA PRO A 34 41.79 -14.16 -19.18
C PRO A 34 40.54 -13.70 -19.95
N PRO A 35 40.34 -12.37 -20.14
CA PRO A 35 39.14 -11.81 -20.75
C PRO A 35 39.22 -11.83 -22.29
N GLY A 36 38.31 -12.58 -22.92
CA GLY A 36 37.98 -12.43 -24.34
C GLY A 36 37.00 -11.26 -24.55
N GLY A 37 37.30 -10.39 -25.51
CA GLY A 37 36.54 -9.16 -25.79
C GLY A 37 35.06 -9.41 -26.12
N LEU A 38 34.18 -8.67 -25.46
CA LEU A 38 32.74 -8.68 -25.69
C LEU A 38 32.39 -7.66 -26.79
N ARG A 39 32.01 -8.17 -27.96
CA ARG A 39 31.13 -7.43 -28.87
C ARG A 39 29.72 -7.45 -28.28
N ALA A 40 29.06 -6.30 -28.26
CA ALA A 40 27.66 -6.19 -27.86
C ALA A 40 26.80 -7.05 -28.80
N ALA A 41 26.34 -8.19 -28.30
CA ALA A 41 25.31 -8.98 -28.96
C ALA A 41 23.97 -8.28 -28.74
N ALA A 42 23.23 -8.04 -29.82
CA ALA A 42 21.82 -7.68 -29.74
C ALA A 42 21.07 -8.80 -29.00
N ALA A 43 20.13 -8.43 -28.13
CA ALA A 43 19.32 -9.38 -27.38
C ALA A 43 18.54 -10.28 -28.37
N PRO A 44 18.59 -11.62 -28.24
CA PRO A 44 17.84 -12.54 -29.10
C PRO A 44 16.32 -12.37 -28.92
N ASP A 45 15.55 -12.61 -29.99
CA ASP A 45 14.09 -12.47 -30.06
C ASP A 45 13.29 -13.56 -29.30
N GLY A 46 13.81 -14.07 -28.18
CA GLY A 46 13.18 -15.11 -27.34
C GLY A 46 12.47 -14.56 -26.10
N ASP A 47 11.55 -15.35 -25.52
CA ASP A 47 10.89 -15.05 -24.24
C ASP A 47 11.88 -15.21 -23.05
N GLU A 48 12.80 -14.25 -22.92
CA GLU A 48 13.93 -14.28 -21.98
C GLU A 48 13.59 -13.80 -20.55
N GLU A 49 12.35 -13.44 -20.22
CA GLU A 49 11.97 -12.99 -18.85
C GLU A 49 11.99 -14.15 -17.82
N GLY A 50 12.44 -15.36 -18.23
CA GLY A 50 12.48 -16.58 -17.42
C GLY A 50 11.10 -17.08 -16.95
N GLY A 51 10.93 -18.38 -16.73
CA GLY A 51 9.64 -18.94 -16.33
C GLY A 51 8.64 -19.06 -17.49
N THR A 52 7.41 -19.50 -17.18
CA THR A 52 6.38 -19.74 -18.21
C THR A 52 5.46 -18.53 -18.38
N PRO A 53 4.80 -18.35 -19.54
CA PRO A 53 3.77 -17.32 -19.71
C PRO A 53 2.68 -17.37 -18.64
N ALA A 54 2.26 -18.58 -18.25
CA ALA A 54 1.28 -18.78 -17.19
C ALA A 54 1.79 -18.31 -15.82
N LEU A 55 3.06 -18.56 -15.49
CA LEU A 55 3.67 -18.05 -14.25
C LEU A 55 3.64 -16.53 -14.22
N ARG A 56 4.11 -15.87 -15.30
CA ARG A 56 4.18 -14.40 -15.36
C ARG A 56 2.80 -13.76 -15.26
N ALA A 57 1.80 -14.32 -15.95
CA ALA A 57 0.42 -13.87 -15.83
C ALA A 57 -0.13 -14.01 -14.40
N GLN A 58 0.19 -15.10 -13.70
CA GLN A 58 -0.21 -15.30 -12.31
C GLN A 58 0.50 -14.31 -11.37
N LEU A 59 1.78 -14.02 -11.60
CA LEU A 59 2.55 -13.03 -10.83
C LEU A 59 2.05 -11.61 -11.05
N ASP A 60 1.74 -11.20 -12.29
CA ASP A 60 1.11 -9.91 -12.62
C ASP A 60 -0.23 -9.76 -11.88
N ALA A 61 -1.13 -10.74 -12.05
CA ALA A 61 -2.46 -10.72 -11.42
C ALA A 61 -2.39 -10.72 -9.88
N ALA A 62 -1.49 -11.51 -9.30
CA ALA A 62 -1.32 -11.58 -7.86
C ALA A 62 -0.73 -10.28 -7.29
N SER A 63 0.29 -9.72 -7.96
CA SER A 63 0.98 -8.50 -7.49
C SER A 63 0.09 -7.28 -7.62
N LYS A 64 -0.61 -7.10 -8.75
CA LYS A 64 -1.62 -6.04 -8.90
C LYS A 64 -2.71 -6.13 -7.85
N GLY A 65 -3.32 -7.31 -7.71
CA GLY A 65 -4.39 -7.52 -6.74
C GLY A 65 -3.94 -7.29 -5.29
N TYR A 66 -2.66 -7.57 -4.98
CA TYR A 66 -2.10 -7.25 -3.66
C TYR A 66 -1.94 -5.74 -3.48
N LEU A 67 -1.41 -5.01 -4.47
CA LEU A 67 -1.25 -3.56 -4.40
C LEU A 67 -2.60 -2.84 -4.31
N ASP A 68 -3.60 -3.27 -5.08
CA ASP A 68 -4.95 -2.72 -5.05
C ASP A 68 -5.59 -2.94 -3.67
N ALA A 69 -5.48 -4.15 -3.12
CA ALA A 69 -6.01 -4.47 -1.79
C ALA A 69 -5.29 -3.71 -0.67
N LYS A 70 -3.95 -3.57 -0.75
CA LYS A 70 -3.17 -2.74 0.17
C LYS A 70 -3.64 -1.29 0.14
N ARG A 71 -3.88 -0.73 -1.05
CA ARG A 71 -4.39 0.65 -1.17
C ARG A 71 -5.80 0.79 -0.60
N ALA A 72 -6.69 -0.15 -0.89
CA ALA A 72 -8.05 -0.15 -0.33
C ALA A 72 -8.02 -0.21 1.21
N LEU A 73 -7.12 -1.02 1.78
CA LEU A 73 -6.86 -1.07 3.22
C LEU A 73 -6.37 0.29 3.76
N ASP A 74 -5.35 0.87 3.13
CA ASP A 74 -4.79 2.17 3.53
C ASP A 74 -5.85 3.29 3.48
N THR A 75 -6.71 3.30 2.46
CA THR A 75 -7.87 4.23 2.36
C THR A 75 -8.86 4.02 3.49
N SER A 76 -9.23 2.76 3.77
CA SER A 76 -10.20 2.44 4.81
C SER A 76 -9.68 2.80 6.21
N VAL A 77 -8.38 2.63 6.47
CA VAL A 77 -7.74 3.08 7.71
C VAL A 77 -7.79 4.60 7.86
N GLN A 78 -7.50 5.36 6.80
CA GLN A 78 -7.62 6.83 6.83
C GLN A 78 -9.06 7.27 7.10
N ARG A 79 -10.04 6.64 6.45
CA ARG A 79 -11.46 6.94 6.67
C ARG A 79 -11.92 6.56 8.08
N GLN A 80 -11.45 5.44 8.62
CA GLN A 80 -11.70 5.06 10.01
C GLN A 80 -11.20 6.13 10.99
N GLN A 81 -9.99 6.69 10.77
CA GLN A 81 -9.44 7.75 11.62
C GLN A 81 -10.28 9.03 11.56
N GLN A 82 -10.76 9.41 10.38
CA GLN A 82 -11.66 10.55 10.18
C GLN A 82 -13.00 10.33 10.89
N LEU A 83 -13.60 9.15 10.74
CA LEU A 83 -14.86 8.77 11.39
C LEU A 83 -14.70 8.72 12.92
N ALA A 84 -13.59 8.21 13.44
CA ALA A 84 -13.31 8.19 14.88
C ALA A 84 -13.19 9.62 15.44
N THR A 85 -12.53 10.52 14.72
CA THR A 85 -12.44 11.94 15.08
C THR A 85 -13.82 12.60 15.09
N LYS A 86 -14.62 12.35 14.04
CA LYS A 86 -16.00 12.85 13.95
C LYS A 86 -16.87 12.32 15.09
N LEU A 87 -16.82 11.03 15.37
CA LEU A 87 -17.60 10.41 16.44
C LEU A 87 -17.28 11.04 17.80
N LYS A 88 -16.00 11.26 18.09
CA LYS A 88 -15.57 11.92 19.33
C LYS A 88 -16.13 13.34 19.44
N ALA A 89 -16.14 14.10 18.35
CA ALA A 89 -16.73 15.44 18.34
C ALA A 89 -18.25 15.39 18.58
N THR A 90 -18.96 14.50 17.88
CA THR A 90 -20.41 14.31 18.05
C THR A 90 -20.78 13.85 19.47
N GLU A 91 -19.99 12.98 20.10
CA GLU A 91 -20.19 12.54 21.49
C GLU A 91 -20.01 13.69 22.50
N ALA A 92 -19.05 14.60 22.24
CA ALA A 92 -18.89 15.81 23.05
C ALA A 92 -20.10 16.75 22.90
N GLU A 93 -20.60 16.96 21.68
CA GLU A 93 -21.81 17.74 21.43
C GLU A 93 -23.05 17.13 22.10
N MET A 94 -23.17 15.80 22.04
CA MET A 94 -24.26 15.07 22.69
C MET A 94 -24.24 15.29 24.21
N THR A 95 -23.07 15.37 24.84
CA THR A 95 -22.92 15.69 26.28
C THR A 95 -23.45 17.09 26.59
N VAL A 96 -23.10 18.08 25.76
CA VAL A 96 -23.58 19.46 25.93
C VAL A 96 -25.10 19.55 25.75
N ARG A 97 -25.65 18.89 24.72
CA ARG A 97 -27.10 18.90 24.45
C ARG A 97 -27.90 18.17 25.52
N ASN A 98 -27.38 17.07 26.06
CA ASN A 98 -27.98 16.39 27.22
C ASN A 98 -28.02 17.32 28.44
N GLY A 99 -26.98 18.12 28.68
CA GLY A 99 -26.97 19.14 29.73
C GLY A 99 -28.12 20.14 29.59
N LYS A 100 -28.33 20.70 28.39
CA LYS A 100 -29.43 21.63 28.09
C LYS A 100 -30.82 21.02 28.30
N VAL A 101 -31.02 19.77 27.88
CA VAL A 101 -32.27 19.05 28.15
C VAL A 101 -32.47 18.83 29.65
N GLY A 102 -31.40 18.54 30.39
CA GLY A 102 -31.43 18.45 31.86
C GLY A 102 -31.83 19.76 32.54
N GLU A 103 -31.36 20.91 32.04
CA GLU A 103 -31.77 22.23 32.52
C GLU A 103 -33.27 22.49 32.30
N ILE A 104 -33.77 22.22 31.09
CA ILE A 104 -35.19 22.34 30.74
C ILE A 104 -36.04 21.44 31.65
N ALA A 105 -35.66 20.17 31.78
CA ALA A 105 -36.36 19.21 32.65
C ALA A 105 -36.35 19.67 34.12
N GLY A 106 -35.22 20.23 34.60
CA GLY A 106 -35.09 20.75 35.95
C GLY A 106 -35.97 21.97 36.22
N VAL A 107 -36.11 22.89 35.24
CA VAL A 107 -37.06 24.00 35.33
C VAL A 107 -38.48 23.47 35.36
N ALA A 108 -38.87 22.64 34.40
CA ALA A 108 -40.21 22.06 34.31
C ALA A 108 -40.62 21.30 35.58
N TYR A 109 -39.69 20.59 36.22
CA TYR A 109 -39.91 19.90 37.49
C TYR A 109 -40.17 20.86 38.66
N ARG A 110 -39.41 21.97 38.76
CA ARG A 110 -39.54 22.94 39.86
C ARG A 110 -40.78 23.82 39.74
N THR A 111 -41.12 24.27 38.54
CA THR A 111 -42.31 25.11 38.34
C THR A 111 -43.59 24.28 38.29
N GLY A 112 -43.54 23.06 37.74
CA GLY A 112 -44.72 22.20 37.61
C GLY A 112 -45.75 22.72 36.60
N ARG A 113 -46.54 21.79 36.04
CA ARG A 113 -47.49 22.11 34.95
C ARG A 113 -48.68 22.98 35.38
N LEU A 114 -49.04 22.96 36.65
CA LEU A 114 -50.14 23.79 37.17
C LEU A 114 -49.71 25.26 37.33
N SER A 115 -48.43 25.53 37.59
CA SER A 115 -47.93 26.90 37.77
C SER A 115 -47.93 27.70 36.47
N THR A 116 -47.73 27.09 35.30
CA THR A 116 -47.78 27.79 34.01
C THR A 116 -49.20 28.17 33.64
N VAL A 117 -50.18 27.31 33.93
CA VAL A 117 -51.61 27.61 33.78
C VAL A 117 -52.02 28.73 34.73
N SER A 118 -51.59 28.68 36.00
CA SER A 118 -51.83 29.77 36.95
C SER A 118 -51.16 31.09 36.53
N ALA A 119 -49.96 31.04 35.93
CA ALA A 119 -49.28 32.22 35.41
C ALA A 119 -50.00 32.85 34.22
N LEU A 120 -50.64 32.05 33.36
CA LEU A 120 -51.51 32.56 32.29
C LEU A 120 -52.79 33.20 32.85
N LEU A 121 -53.41 32.59 33.85
CA LEU A 121 -54.69 33.04 34.42
C LEU A 121 -54.56 34.26 35.35
N ASN A 122 -53.35 34.55 35.85
CA ASN A 122 -53.08 35.70 36.73
C ASN A 122 -52.81 37.00 35.95
N THR A 123 -53.60 37.26 34.91
CA THR A 123 -53.58 38.50 34.11
C THR A 123 -54.94 39.16 34.13
N ASN A 124 -54.97 40.47 34.38
CA ASN A 124 -56.23 41.21 34.57
C ASN A 124 -56.74 41.84 33.25
N THR A 125 -56.05 41.63 32.13
CA THR A 125 -56.42 42.16 30.81
C THR A 125 -56.25 41.11 29.69
N PRO A 126 -57.06 41.17 28.62
CA PRO A 126 -56.92 40.29 27.46
C PRO A 126 -55.55 40.39 26.76
N GLU A 127 -54.99 41.59 26.64
CA GLU A 127 -53.68 41.81 26.00
C GLU A 127 -52.55 41.13 26.78
N GLY A 128 -52.56 41.25 28.11
CA GLY A 128 -51.54 40.62 28.96
C GLY A 128 -51.58 39.09 28.93
N PHE A 129 -52.78 38.51 28.74
CA PHE A 129 -52.92 37.07 28.52
C PHE A 129 -52.28 36.65 27.20
N MET A 130 -52.55 37.38 26.10
CA MET A 130 -51.99 37.08 24.78
C MET A 130 -50.47 37.20 24.75
N ASP A 131 -49.89 38.22 25.38
CA ASP A 131 -48.43 38.38 25.47
C ASP A 131 -47.76 37.22 26.22
N ARG A 132 -48.36 36.75 27.33
CA ARG A 132 -47.86 35.59 28.08
C ARG A 132 -48.02 34.29 27.29
N ALA A 133 -49.12 34.13 26.56
CA ALA A 133 -49.34 32.99 25.69
C ALA A 133 -48.30 32.93 24.55
N ALA A 134 -48.02 34.07 23.90
CA ALA A 134 -46.98 34.17 22.88
C ALA A 134 -45.58 33.89 23.44
N ALA A 135 -45.26 34.38 24.64
CA ALA A 135 -43.99 34.08 25.29
C ALA A 135 -43.83 32.58 25.60
N LEU A 136 -44.89 31.91 26.06
CA LEU A 136 -44.86 30.46 26.30
C LEU A 136 -44.70 29.65 25.01
N ASP A 137 -45.31 30.10 23.90
CA ASP A 137 -45.13 29.45 22.59
C ASP A 137 -43.67 29.52 22.13
N VAL A 138 -43.01 30.68 22.31
CA VAL A 138 -41.57 30.82 22.01
C VAL A 138 -40.71 29.89 22.86
N VAL A 139 -41.04 29.72 24.15
CA VAL A 139 -40.35 28.78 25.04
C VAL A 139 -40.54 27.35 24.57
N ALA A 140 -41.78 26.93 24.29
CA ALA A 140 -42.08 25.59 23.80
C ALA A 140 -41.36 25.30 22.47
N ALA A 141 -41.39 26.23 21.52
CA ALA A 141 -40.68 26.10 20.25
C ALA A 141 -39.16 25.97 20.43
N ASN A 142 -38.59 26.62 21.46
CA ASN A 142 -37.19 26.49 21.80
C ASN A 142 -36.87 25.14 22.45
N GLU A 143 -37.67 24.68 23.40
CA GLU A 143 -37.51 23.36 24.05
C GLU A 143 -37.60 22.23 23.01
N ASP A 144 -38.57 22.30 22.11
CA ASP A 144 -38.73 21.36 20.99
C ASP A 144 -37.51 21.36 20.07
N ARG A 145 -36.91 22.53 19.79
CA ARG A 145 -35.68 22.63 19.00
C ARG A 145 -34.53 21.93 19.70
N VAL A 146 -34.35 22.14 21.00
CA VAL A 146 -33.28 21.49 21.79
C VAL A 146 -33.42 19.97 21.77
N LEU A 147 -34.64 19.44 21.91
CA LEU A 147 -34.91 18.01 21.82
C LEU A 147 -34.61 17.47 20.42
N ARG A 148 -35.12 18.12 19.35
CA ARG A 148 -34.85 17.71 17.96
C ARG A 148 -33.36 17.66 17.66
N ASP A 149 -32.62 18.67 18.09
CA ASP A 149 -31.18 18.74 17.92
C ASP A 149 -30.44 17.60 18.64
N LEU A 150 -30.86 17.26 19.87
CA LEU A 150 -30.30 16.11 20.60
C LEU A 150 -30.55 14.80 19.85
N HIS A 151 -31.77 14.60 19.36
CA HIS A 151 -32.10 13.43 18.54
C HIS A 151 -31.25 13.37 17.27
N ALA A 152 -31.11 14.48 16.54
CA ALA A 152 -30.29 14.55 15.34
C ALA A 152 -28.80 14.21 15.63
N THR A 153 -28.26 14.72 16.74
CA THR A 153 -26.88 14.45 17.18
C THR A 153 -26.70 12.97 17.53
N ARG A 154 -27.68 12.36 18.21
CA ARG A 154 -27.67 10.92 18.51
C ARG A 154 -27.71 10.07 17.24
N ASP A 155 -28.53 10.46 16.28
CA ASP A 155 -28.65 9.76 14.99
C ASP A 155 -27.35 9.88 14.17
N GLU A 156 -26.68 11.03 14.23
CA GLU A 156 -25.36 11.19 13.62
C GLU A 156 -24.28 10.33 14.29
N ALA A 157 -24.27 10.25 15.62
CA ALA A 157 -23.36 9.37 16.35
C ALA A 157 -23.58 7.90 15.95
N ASN A 158 -24.84 7.45 15.89
CA ASN A 158 -25.18 6.09 15.47
C ASN A 158 -24.77 5.81 14.02
N ARG A 159 -25.05 6.72 13.09
CA ARG A 159 -24.61 6.60 11.69
C ARG A 159 -23.08 6.53 11.57
N THR A 160 -22.36 7.34 12.34
CA THR A 160 -20.90 7.36 12.35
C THR A 160 -20.31 6.06 12.90
N ARG A 161 -20.90 5.49 13.97
CA ARG A 161 -20.52 4.16 14.49
C ARG A 161 -20.73 3.05 13.46
N THR A 162 -21.90 3.02 12.81
CA THR A 162 -22.18 2.04 11.74
C THR A 162 -21.20 2.16 10.58
N ALA A 163 -20.84 3.39 10.18
CA ALA A 163 -19.83 3.62 9.15
C ALA A 163 -18.45 3.11 9.59
N LEU A 164 -18.05 3.35 10.84
CA LEU A 164 -16.78 2.88 11.40
C LEU A 164 -16.71 1.34 11.44
N ASP A 165 -17.80 0.66 11.82
CA ASP A 165 -17.91 -0.79 11.74
C ASP A 165 -17.81 -1.30 10.30
N GLY A 166 -18.36 -0.53 9.35
CA GLY A 166 -18.20 -0.76 7.91
C GLY A 166 -16.74 -0.75 7.48
N GLU A 167 -15.98 0.27 7.88
CA GLU A 167 -14.53 0.35 7.59
C GLU A 167 -13.77 -0.83 8.21
N ILE A 168 -14.06 -1.21 9.46
CA ILE A 168 -13.39 -2.36 10.09
C ILE A 168 -13.64 -3.66 9.31
N ARG A 169 -14.85 -3.89 8.79
CA ARG A 169 -15.14 -5.05 7.94
C ARG A 169 -14.39 -4.98 6.61
N GLU A 170 -14.32 -3.80 5.99
CA GLU A 170 -13.58 -3.61 4.75
C GLU A 170 -12.07 -3.86 4.96
N GLN A 171 -11.49 -3.35 6.04
CA GLN A 171 -10.08 -3.61 6.39
C GLN A 171 -9.79 -5.11 6.52
N ARG A 172 -10.62 -5.86 7.25
CA ARG A 172 -10.47 -7.32 7.40
C ARG A 172 -10.54 -8.03 6.05
N LYS A 173 -11.52 -7.68 5.22
CA LYS A 173 -11.66 -8.20 3.85
C LYS A 173 -10.41 -7.92 3.01
N GLN A 174 -9.85 -6.71 3.07
CA GLN A 174 -8.66 -6.39 2.28
C GLN A 174 -7.41 -7.13 2.77
N VAL A 175 -7.26 -7.33 4.08
CA VAL A 175 -6.20 -8.20 4.64
C VAL A 175 -6.35 -9.64 4.13
N GLU A 176 -7.56 -10.19 4.07
CA GLU A 176 -7.81 -11.52 3.51
C GLU A 176 -7.50 -11.60 2.01
N VAL A 177 -7.87 -10.57 1.23
CA VAL A 177 -7.52 -10.48 -0.20
C VAL A 177 -6.01 -10.47 -0.36
N MET A 178 -5.30 -9.63 0.39
CA MET A 178 -3.83 -9.57 0.37
C MET A 178 -3.21 -10.93 0.70
N ALA A 179 -3.72 -11.65 1.71
CA ALA A 179 -3.25 -12.99 2.06
C ALA A 179 -3.48 -14.00 0.92
N LYS A 180 -4.66 -13.99 0.29
CA LYS A 180 -4.96 -14.86 -0.87
C LYS A 180 -4.06 -14.57 -2.07
N ARG A 181 -3.78 -13.29 -2.35
CA ARG A 181 -2.88 -12.88 -3.45
C ARG A 181 -1.43 -13.27 -3.17
N LYS A 182 -0.97 -13.13 -1.93
CA LYS A 182 0.33 -13.66 -1.49
C LYS A 182 0.44 -15.16 -1.75
N GLU A 183 -0.54 -15.92 -1.28
CA GLU A 183 -0.57 -17.38 -1.42
C GLU A 183 -0.66 -17.81 -2.89
N GLN A 184 -1.43 -17.09 -3.72
CA GLN A 184 -1.47 -17.28 -5.17
C GLN A 184 -0.08 -17.14 -5.79
N ALA A 185 0.66 -16.07 -5.47
CA ALA A 185 2.00 -15.85 -6.00
C ALA A 185 3.01 -16.92 -5.53
N GLU A 186 2.99 -17.27 -4.24
CA GLU A 186 3.90 -18.29 -3.68
C GLU A 186 3.65 -19.69 -4.27
N ARG A 187 2.38 -20.07 -4.48
CA ARG A 187 2.04 -21.31 -5.18
C ARG A 187 2.51 -21.32 -6.63
N ALA A 188 2.30 -20.22 -7.36
CA ALA A 188 2.74 -20.10 -8.74
C ALA A 188 4.26 -20.32 -8.85
N LEU A 189 5.03 -19.70 -7.95
CA LEU A 189 6.49 -19.86 -7.88
C LEU A 189 6.93 -21.27 -7.49
N THR A 190 6.20 -21.91 -6.56
CA THR A 190 6.50 -23.30 -6.16
C THR A 190 6.34 -24.25 -7.34
N VAL A 191 5.22 -24.17 -8.07
CA VAL A 191 4.97 -24.98 -9.28
C VAL A 191 6.07 -24.77 -10.33
N ALA A 192 6.56 -23.52 -10.47
CA ALA A 192 7.62 -23.19 -11.41
C ALA A 192 9.02 -23.67 -11.00
N THR A 193 9.28 -23.82 -9.69
CA THR A 193 10.62 -24.16 -9.14
C THR A 193 10.82 -25.65 -8.85
N SER A 194 9.78 -26.48 -8.94
CA SER A 194 9.85 -27.95 -8.74
C SER A 194 10.69 -28.74 -9.76
N LYS A 195 11.40 -28.08 -10.69
CA LYS A 195 12.40 -28.73 -11.55
C LYS A 195 13.76 -28.76 -10.81
N PRO A 196 14.42 -29.93 -10.62
CA PRO A 196 15.65 -29.99 -9.85
C PRO A 196 16.78 -29.23 -10.56
N ARG A 197 17.46 -28.31 -9.86
CA ARG A 197 18.78 -27.82 -10.28
C ARG A 197 19.66 -27.46 -9.08
N THR A 198 20.95 -27.69 -9.26
CA THR A 198 21.99 -28.03 -8.28
C THR A 198 22.63 -26.87 -7.52
N THR A 199 22.05 -25.67 -7.49
CA THR A 199 22.61 -24.56 -6.73
C THR A 199 21.52 -23.82 -5.96
N ALA A 200 21.55 -23.95 -4.64
CA ALA A 200 20.71 -23.15 -3.76
C ALA A 200 20.98 -21.66 -4.01
N ALA A 201 19.93 -20.91 -4.33
CA ALA A 201 20.03 -19.46 -4.43
C ALA A 201 20.34 -18.88 -3.04
N ASP A 202 21.57 -18.41 -2.84
CA ASP A 202 21.99 -17.80 -1.58
C ASP A 202 21.24 -16.47 -1.38
N THR A 203 20.24 -16.47 -0.49
CA THR A 203 19.44 -15.30 -0.12
C THR A 203 20.25 -14.23 0.60
N SER A 204 21.42 -14.57 1.15
CA SER A 204 22.36 -13.62 1.75
C SER A 204 23.06 -12.75 0.69
N SER A 205 23.28 -13.31 -0.51
CA SER A 205 24.12 -12.73 -1.56
C SER A 205 23.51 -11.52 -2.31
N ASN A 206 22.21 -11.26 -2.14
CA ASN A 206 21.46 -10.20 -2.82
C ASN A 206 21.18 -8.95 -1.97
N ARG A 207 21.84 -8.80 -0.81
CA ARG A 207 21.67 -7.63 0.06
C ARG A 207 22.36 -6.40 -0.54
N GLY A 208 21.58 -5.40 -0.96
CA GLY A 208 22.07 -4.08 -1.33
C GLY A 208 21.97 -3.07 -0.18
N THR A 209 22.67 -1.94 -0.32
CA THR A 209 22.76 -0.88 0.69
C THR A 209 22.22 0.47 0.21
N SER A 210 21.49 0.49 -0.92
CA SER A 210 20.92 1.74 -1.44
C SER A 210 19.93 2.37 -0.46
N THR A 211 20.13 3.65 -0.15
CA THR A 211 19.27 4.47 0.72
C THR A 211 18.51 5.56 -0.02
N ALA A 212 18.67 5.65 -1.35
CA ALA A 212 18.06 6.70 -2.17
C ALA A 212 16.53 6.55 -2.27
N ASN A 213 15.83 7.68 -2.14
CA ASN A 213 14.38 7.78 -2.35
C ASN A 213 14.08 8.20 -3.79
N ALA A 214 13.11 7.53 -4.41
CA ALA A 214 12.47 8.00 -5.62
C ALA A 214 11.43 9.08 -5.29
N GLU A 215 11.15 9.97 -6.23
CA GLU A 215 9.89 10.71 -6.21
C GLU A 215 8.71 9.75 -6.48
N PRO A 216 7.59 9.86 -5.75
CA PRO A 216 6.42 9.02 -5.99
C PRO A 216 5.84 9.21 -7.40
N ALA A 217 5.48 8.12 -8.06
CA ALA A 217 4.73 8.17 -9.31
C ALA A 217 3.34 8.80 -9.08
N PRO A 218 2.78 9.52 -10.08
CA PRO A 218 1.46 10.10 -9.98
C PRO A 218 0.38 9.06 -9.65
N ARG A 219 -0.58 9.46 -8.80
CA ARG A 219 -1.75 8.67 -8.42
C ARG A 219 -3.02 9.42 -8.77
N ASN A 220 -4.12 8.69 -8.93
CA ASN A 220 -5.46 9.27 -9.04
C ASN A 220 -5.84 10.01 -7.75
N SER A 221 -6.90 10.83 -7.81
CA SER A 221 -7.40 11.58 -6.64
C SER A 221 -7.85 10.67 -5.48
N ASP A 222 -8.27 9.44 -5.79
CA ASP A 222 -8.62 8.40 -4.81
C ASP A 222 -7.39 7.61 -4.30
N GLY A 223 -6.19 7.96 -4.76
CA GLY A 223 -4.92 7.32 -4.40
C GLY A 223 -4.61 6.02 -5.17
N SER A 224 -5.50 5.56 -6.05
CA SER A 224 -5.26 4.40 -6.91
C SER A 224 -4.19 4.69 -7.98
N TRP A 225 -3.60 3.63 -8.51
CA TRP A 225 -2.69 3.75 -9.64
C TRP A 225 -3.50 3.95 -10.92
N PRO A 226 -3.20 4.98 -11.75
CA PRO A 226 -3.87 5.12 -13.03
C PRO A 226 -3.58 3.91 -13.92
N SER A 227 -4.60 3.47 -14.65
CA SER A 227 -4.37 2.51 -15.74
C SER A 227 -3.58 3.24 -16.83
N GLU A 228 -2.46 2.66 -17.23
CA GLU A 228 -1.56 3.24 -18.21
C GLU A 228 -1.33 2.25 -19.35
N SER A 229 -1.38 2.76 -20.58
CA SER A 229 -1.01 2.02 -21.76
C SER A 229 0.42 2.34 -22.21
N CYS A 230 0.98 1.43 -22.99
CA CYS A 230 2.20 1.63 -23.77
C CYS A 230 1.99 2.82 -24.72
N SER A 231 2.47 4.01 -24.33
CA SER A 231 2.09 5.29 -24.96
C SER A 231 3.25 6.26 -25.13
N ILE A 232 4.38 6.00 -24.47
CA ILE A 232 5.58 6.81 -24.59
C ILE A 232 6.62 6.02 -25.36
N ASN A 233 7.26 6.63 -26.36
CA ASN A 233 8.38 5.99 -27.05
C ASN A 233 9.46 5.60 -26.04
N ASP A 234 9.92 4.35 -26.11
CA ASP A 234 10.97 3.86 -25.24
C ASP A 234 12.27 4.66 -25.47
N PRO A 235 12.81 5.36 -24.45
CA PRO A 235 14.04 6.14 -24.59
C PRO A 235 15.32 5.30 -24.42
N THR A 236 15.20 3.98 -24.25
CA THR A 236 16.33 3.05 -24.24
C THR A 236 16.69 2.61 -25.67
N PRO A 237 17.77 1.83 -25.89
CA PRO A 237 18.09 1.30 -27.22
C PRO A 237 17.05 0.33 -27.79
N ALA A 238 16.02 -0.05 -27.02
CA ALA A 238 14.90 -0.82 -27.51
C ALA A 238 13.95 0.01 -28.38
N SER A 239 13.34 -0.64 -29.38
CA SER A 239 12.25 -0.08 -30.16
C SER A 239 10.90 -0.36 -29.50
N GLY A 240 9.97 0.60 -29.53
CA GLY A 240 8.58 0.40 -29.08
C GLY A 240 8.16 1.46 -28.07
N CYS A 241 7.24 1.09 -27.17
CA CYS A 241 6.72 2.00 -26.17
C CYS A 241 6.81 1.47 -24.74
N ILE A 242 6.76 2.40 -23.80
CA ILE A 242 6.64 2.15 -22.37
C ILE A 242 5.47 2.95 -21.79
N THR A 243 5.03 2.58 -20.59
CA THR A 243 4.07 3.39 -19.84
C THR A 243 4.76 4.63 -19.24
N PRO A 244 4.01 5.72 -18.98
CA PRO A 244 4.52 6.86 -18.22
C PRO A 244 5.18 6.47 -16.88
N ARG A 245 4.65 5.47 -16.18
CA ARG A 245 5.21 4.95 -14.93
C ARG A 245 6.54 4.23 -15.11
N THR A 246 6.70 3.44 -16.16
CA THR A 246 7.98 2.81 -16.49
C THR A 246 9.03 3.87 -16.81
N LEU A 247 8.66 4.91 -17.58
CA LEU A 247 9.54 6.04 -17.85
C LEU A 247 9.94 6.76 -16.54
N HIS A 248 8.98 6.99 -15.64
CA HIS A 248 9.23 7.58 -14.34
C HIS A 248 10.22 6.72 -13.53
N ALA A 249 9.98 5.42 -13.41
CA ALA A 249 10.87 4.51 -12.69
C ALA A 249 12.29 4.46 -13.27
N LEU A 250 12.41 4.46 -14.61
CA LEU A 250 13.69 4.56 -15.31
C LEU A 250 14.43 5.85 -14.96
N ASN A 251 13.75 7.00 -15.01
CA ASN A 251 14.33 8.30 -14.71
C ASN A 251 14.73 8.42 -13.23
N GLN A 252 13.91 7.89 -12.32
CA GLN A 252 14.23 7.87 -10.90
C GLN A 252 15.45 6.98 -10.60
N ALA A 253 15.56 5.81 -11.23
CA ALA A 253 16.75 4.96 -11.10
C ALA A 253 18.01 5.67 -11.61
N LYS A 254 17.94 6.34 -12.77
CA LYS A 254 19.05 7.14 -13.31
C LYS A 254 19.44 8.29 -12.38
N ALA A 255 18.46 9.01 -11.83
CA ALA A 255 18.68 10.09 -10.87
C ALA A 255 19.33 9.58 -9.57
N ALA A 256 19.05 8.34 -9.16
CA ALA A 256 19.70 7.67 -8.04
C ALA A 256 21.11 7.13 -8.35
N GLY A 257 21.65 7.39 -9.55
CA GLY A 257 23.01 7.00 -9.96
C GLY A 257 23.10 5.65 -10.69
N PHE A 258 21.96 5.01 -11.00
CA PHE A 258 21.94 3.75 -11.76
C PHE A 258 21.83 4.02 -13.26
N THR A 259 22.98 4.33 -13.88
CA THR A 259 23.06 4.84 -15.26
C THR A 259 23.65 3.85 -16.27
N ARG A 260 23.84 2.57 -15.89
CA ARG A 260 24.28 1.51 -16.81
C ARG A 260 23.23 1.23 -17.88
N TYR A 261 23.59 0.42 -18.87
CA TYR A 261 22.72 0.04 -19.99
C TYR A 261 21.36 -0.47 -19.48
N VAL A 262 20.27 -0.04 -20.12
CA VAL A 262 18.91 -0.47 -19.81
C VAL A 262 18.20 -0.78 -21.12
N SER A 263 17.32 -1.79 -21.13
CA SER A 263 16.40 -2.07 -22.23
C SER A 263 15.01 -2.30 -21.66
N CYS A 264 14.00 -1.58 -22.16
CA CYS A 264 12.65 -1.64 -21.57
C CYS A 264 11.63 -2.40 -22.43
N HIS A 265 11.33 -1.95 -23.64
CA HIS A 265 10.38 -2.61 -24.51
C HIS A 265 11.03 -3.78 -25.26
N ARG A 266 10.22 -4.80 -25.56
CA ARG A 266 10.51 -5.76 -26.63
C ARG A 266 9.19 -6.24 -27.21
N SER A 267 9.11 -6.29 -28.54
CA SER A 267 7.94 -6.77 -29.26
C SER A 267 7.91 -8.30 -29.21
N GLY A 268 6.77 -8.87 -28.82
CA GLY A 268 6.61 -10.33 -28.73
C GLY A 268 7.01 -10.92 -27.37
N GLY A 269 6.61 -12.18 -27.16
CA GLY A 269 6.74 -12.83 -25.85
C GLY A 269 5.56 -12.57 -24.91
N SER A 270 5.68 -13.07 -23.68
CA SER A 270 4.71 -12.87 -22.61
C SER A 270 5.29 -11.98 -21.52
N GLY A 271 4.51 -11.65 -20.48
CA GLY A 271 5.00 -10.84 -19.36
C GLY A 271 4.84 -9.33 -19.57
N GLU A 272 5.80 -8.57 -19.07
CA GLU A 272 5.62 -7.13 -18.79
C GLU A 272 6.30 -6.21 -19.80
N HIS A 273 7.35 -6.68 -20.47
CA HIS A 273 8.02 -5.89 -21.51
C HIS A 273 7.12 -5.53 -22.71
N PRO A 274 6.31 -6.45 -23.28
CA PRO A 274 5.44 -6.11 -24.41
C PRO A 274 4.33 -5.11 -24.03
N LYS A 275 4.01 -5.05 -22.73
CA LYS A 275 3.05 -4.08 -22.17
C LYS A 275 3.69 -2.71 -21.91
N GLY A 276 5.01 -2.58 -22.06
CA GLY A 276 5.76 -1.37 -21.74
C GLY A 276 5.93 -1.14 -20.23
N ARG A 277 5.80 -2.19 -19.42
CA ARG A 277 5.76 -2.13 -17.94
C ARG A 277 7.00 -2.69 -17.25
N ALA A 278 8.04 -2.99 -18.04
CA ALA A 278 9.28 -3.55 -17.52
C ALA A 278 10.52 -2.89 -18.10
N CYS A 279 11.61 -3.00 -17.35
CA CYS A 279 12.96 -2.65 -17.79
C CYS A 279 13.99 -3.62 -17.22
N ASP A 280 14.90 -4.06 -18.07
CA ASP A 280 16.09 -4.84 -17.71
C ASP A 280 17.27 -3.89 -17.58
N PHE A 281 17.78 -3.71 -16.36
CA PHE A 281 18.90 -2.84 -16.04
C PHE A 281 20.18 -3.67 -15.95
N ALA A 282 21.08 -3.52 -16.92
CA ALA A 282 22.31 -4.28 -16.98
C ALA A 282 23.14 -4.09 -15.70
N ALA A 283 23.58 -5.20 -15.13
CA ALA A 283 24.54 -5.20 -14.06
C ALA A 283 25.93 -4.82 -14.56
N GLN A 284 26.25 -4.99 -15.85
CA GLN A 284 27.56 -4.63 -16.40
C GLN A 284 27.50 -3.31 -17.19
N LYS A 285 28.66 -2.63 -17.34
CA LYS A 285 28.72 -1.34 -18.06
C LYS A 285 28.48 -1.49 -19.57
N GLY A 286 28.91 -2.60 -20.17
CA GLY A 286 28.90 -2.83 -21.61
C GLY A 286 27.59 -3.42 -22.18
N GLY A 287 26.52 -3.49 -21.39
CA GLY A 287 25.27 -4.15 -21.77
C GLY A 287 25.00 -5.44 -20.99
N PHE A 288 24.09 -6.27 -21.51
CA PHE A 288 23.79 -7.59 -20.96
C PHE A 288 24.93 -8.55 -21.31
N GLY A 289 25.83 -8.81 -20.36
CA GLY A 289 26.96 -9.72 -20.56
C GLY A 289 26.83 -11.01 -19.74
N GLY A 290 27.95 -11.49 -19.19
CA GLY A 290 27.99 -12.73 -18.41
C GLY A 290 27.39 -12.61 -17.01
N ILE A 291 27.48 -13.69 -16.24
CA ILE A 291 27.06 -13.72 -14.82
C ILE A 291 27.76 -12.57 -14.07
N ALA A 292 26.99 -11.69 -13.44
CA ALA A 292 27.53 -10.56 -12.70
C ALA A 292 28.37 -11.04 -11.52
N SER A 293 29.56 -10.46 -11.38
CA SER A 293 30.49 -10.73 -10.28
C SER A 293 31.09 -9.42 -9.76
N GLY A 294 31.76 -9.47 -8.60
CA GLY A 294 32.46 -8.32 -8.01
C GLY A 294 31.63 -7.03 -7.96
N GLY A 295 32.17 -5.96 -8.56
CA GLY A 295 31.51 -4.65 -8.60
C GLY A 295 30.19 -4.62 -9.39
N ASP A 296 30.03 -5.48 -10.39
CA ASP A 296 28.78 -5.57 -11.17
C ASP A 296 27.67 -6.23 -10.36
N LYS A 297 28.02 -7.27 -9.60
CA LYS A 297 27.11 -7.90 -8.64
C LYS A 297 26.69 -6.91 -7.55
N THR A 298 27.63 -6.13 -7.03
CA THR A 298 27.39 -5.08 -6.02
C THR A 298 26.44 -4.00 -6.56
N TYR A 299 26.65 -3.55 -7.81
CA TYR A 299 25.76 -2.61 -8.47
C TYR A 299 24.33 -3.16 -8.59
N GLY A 300 24.17 -4.40 -9.06
CA GLY A 300 22.86 -5.05 -9.17
C GLY A 300 22.16 -5.21 -7.82
N ASN A 301 22.89 -5.61 -6.76
CA ASN A 301 22.34 -5.68 -5.41
C ASN A 301 21.79 -4.31 -4.94
N ASN A 302 22.56 -3.23 -5.16
CA ASN A 302 22.15 -1.89 -4.79
C ASN A 302 20.94 -1.39 -5.60
N LEU A 303 20.87 -1.73 -6.88
CA LEU A 303 19.74 -1.38 -7.73
C LEU A 303 18.46 -2.14 -7.34
N ALA A 304 18.56 -3.45 -7.08
CA ALA A 304 17.43 -4.23 -6.57
C ALA A 304 16.93 -3.68 -5.22
N ALA A 305 17.86 -3.36 -4.30
CA ALA A 305 17.51 -2.73 -3.02
C ALA A 305 16.83 -1.37 -3.20
N TYR A 306 17.27 -0.55 -4.17
CA TYR A 306 16.63 0.71 -4.51
C TYR A 306 15.17 0.52 -4.93
N PHE A 307 14.88 -0.40 -5.86
CA PHE A 307 13.50 -0.65 -6.30
C PHE A 307 12.62 -1.21 -5.19
N ILE A 308 13.15 -2.11 -4.36
CA ILE A 308 12.43 -2.68 -3.21
C ILE A 308 12.05 -1.59 -2.21
N ARG A 309 13.02 -0.74 -1.85
CA ARG A 309 12.84 0.38 -0.93
C ARG A 309 11.80 1.38 -1.45
N ASN A 310 11.75 1.57 -2.76
CA ASN A 310 10.84 2.49 -3.42
C ASN A 310 9.61 1.80 -4.03
N SER A 311 9.28 0.59 -3.59
CA SER A 311 8.24 -0.24 -4.21
C SER A 311 6.86 0.42 -4.24
N ASP A 312 6.44 1.02 -3.13
CA ASP A 312 5.19 1.79 -3.04
C ASP A 312 5.23 3.11 -3.82
N ARG A 313 6.42 3.71 -3.98
CA ARG A 313 6.60 4.98 -4.72
C ARG A 313 6.57 4.76 -6.24
N LEU A 314 7.04 3.61 -6.71
CA LEU A 314 7.18 3.30 -8.14
C LEU A 314 6.12 2.30 -8.65
N ALA A 315 5.17 1.88 -7.80
CA ALA A 315 4.20 0.83 -8.08
C ALA A 315 4.85 -0.50 -8.54
N VAL A 316 5.91 -0.92 -7.87
CA VAL A 316 6.65 -2.14 -8.25
C VAL A 316 5.75 -3.36 -8.07
N LEU A 317 5.54 -4.11 -9.16
CA LEU A 317 4.91 -5.43 -9.13
C LEU A 317 5.89 -6.46 -8.62
N TYR A 318 7.10 -6.48 -9.20
CA TYR A 318 8.18 -7.36 -8.79
C TYR A 318 9.53 -6.89 -9.29
N VAL A 319 10.59 -7.39 -8.62
CA VAL A 319 11.99 -7.23 -9.03
C VAL A 319 12.59 -8.61 -9.17
N ILE A 320 13.27 -8.90 -10.29
CA ILE A 320 13.99 -10.17 -10.45
C ILE A 320 15.48 -9.86 -10.48
N TRP A 321 16.23 -10.53 -9.62
CA TRP A 321 17.67 -10.41 -9.56
C TRP A 321 18.31 -11.70 -9.10
N PHE A 322 19.25 -12.19 -9.90
CA PHE A 322 20.12 -13.30 -9.61
C PHE A 322 19.38 -14.54 -9.16
N ARG A 323 18.48 -15.01 -10.03
CA ARG A 323 17.65 -16.22 -9.81
C ARG A 323 16.66 -16.08 -8.65
N GLN A 324 16.33 -14.85 -8.26
CA GLN A 324 15.35 -14.57 -7.23
C GLN A 324 14.36 -13.53 -7.72
N ILE A 325 13.12 -13.64 -7.27
CA ILE A 325 12.08 -12.64 -7.47
C ILE A 325 11.68 -12.07 -6.11
N TRP A 326 11.64 -10.75 -6.02
CA TRP A 326 11.07 -10.04 -4.90
C TRP A 326 9.65 -9.62 -5.23
N LEU A 327 8.72 -9.94 -4.33
CA LEU A 327 7.33 -9.55 -4.40
C LEU A 327 6.98 -8.64 -3.21
N PRO A 328 6.19 -7.57 -3.40
CA PRO A 328 5.68 -6.76 -2.28
C PRO A 328 4.96 -7.58 -1.20
N SER A 329 4.35 -8.70 -1.60
CA SER A 329 3.55 -9.57 -0.73
C SER A 329 4.36 -10.55 0.11
N SER A 330 5.54 -10.97 -0.34
CA SER A 330 6.27 -12.11 0.25
C SER A 330 7.79 -11.98 0.31
N GLY A 331 8.35 -10.87 -0.17
CA GLY A 331 9.79 -10.66 -0.21
C GLY A 331 10.48 -11.52 -1.26
N TRP A 332 11.76 -11.83 -1.04
CA TRP A 332 12.55 -12.66 -1.95
C TRP A 332 12.10 -14.12 -1.95
N LYS A 333 11.93 -14.68 -3.15
CA LYS A 333 11.65 -16.08 -3.43
C LYS A 333 12.57 -16.58 -4.54
N SER A 334 12.78 -17.89 -4.61
CA SER A 334 13.50 -18.50 -5.73
C SER A 334 12.77 -18.24 -7.04
N TYR A 335 13.52 -17.89 -8.07
CA TYR A 335 13.03 -17.67 -9.43
C TYR A 335 14.05 -18.25 -10.41
N SER A 336 13.92 -19.54 -10.67
CA SER A 336 14.83 -20.30 -11.54
C SER A 336 14.05 -20.94 -12.67
N GLY A 337 13.60 -20.12 -13.61
CA GLY A 337 12.85 -20.55 -14.78
C GLY A 337 13.55 -20.29 -16.11
N GLY A 338 14.83 -19.86 -16.10
CA GLY A 338 15.58 -19.53 -17.31
C GLY A 338 16.15 -20.76 -18.03
N ASN A 339 16.68 -20.50 -19.23
CA ASN A 339 17.32 -21.47 -20.12
C ASN A 339 18.75 -21.84 -19.68
N GLY A 340 19.20 -21.38 -18.50
CA GLY A 340 20.55 -21.61 -17.98
C GLY A 340 21.59 -20.62 -18.48
N ASP A 341 21.18 -19.55 -19.16
CA ASP A 341 22.02 -18.44 -19.57
C ASP A 341 21.86 -17.23 -18.62
N PRO A 342 22.82 -16.29 -18.59
CA PRO A 342 22.80 -15.20 -17.65
C PRO A 342 21.60 -14.25 -17.74
N SER A 343 21.05 -14.04 -18.95
CA SER A 343 19.91 -13.17 -19.17
C SER A 343 18.64 -13.83 -18.66
N SER A 344 18.32 -15.04 -19.10
CA SER A 344 17.08 -15.70 -18.66
C SER A 344 17.07 -16.06 -17.16
N ASP A 345 18.24 -16.28 -16.56
CA ASP A 345 18.40 -16.49 -15.12
C ASP A 345 18.57 -15.17 -14.31
N HIS A 346 18.51 -14.02 -14.98
CA HIS A 346 18.61 -12.69 -14.38
C HIS A 346 19.89 -12.47 -13.56
N THR A 347 20.98 -13.11 -13.97
CA THR A 347 22.27 -13.01 -13.27
C THR A 347 23.16 -11.90 -13.82
N ASN A 348 22.80 -11.30 -14.97
CA ASN A 348 23.53 -10.20 -15.60
C ASN A 348 22.77 -8.85 -15.59
N HIS A 349 21.53 -8.81 -15.10
CA HIS A 349 20.70 -7.60 -15.03
C HIS A 349 19.66 -7.68 -13.90
N VAL A 350 19.23 -6.52 -13.40
CA VAL A 350 18.06 -6.39 -12.53
C VAL A 350 16.84 -6.11 -13.38
N HIS A 351 15.85 -6.99 -13.34
CA HIS A 351 14.58 -6.79 -14.01
C HIS A 351 13.60 -6.09 -13.06
N LEU A 352 12.95 -5.05 -13.55
CA LEU A 352 11.89 -4.33 -12.84
C LEU A 352 10.59 -4.48 -13.62
N SER A 353 9.50 -4.82 -12.92
CA SER A 353 8.14 -4.69 -13.44
C SER A 353 7.30 -3.75 -12.57
N VAL A 354 6.51 -2.88 -13.19
CA VAL A 354 5.64 -1.89 -12.54
C VAL A 354 4.16 -2.08 -12.91
N TYR A 355 3.25 -1.54 -12.07
CA TYR A 355 1.79 -1.70 -12.20
C TYR A 355 1.29 -1.35 -13.60
#